data_AF-A0AA42STN7-F1
#
_entry.id   AF-A0AA42STN7-F1
#
_cell.length_a   1.000
_cell.length_b   1.000
_cell.length_c   1.000
_cell.angle_alpha   90.00
_cell.angle_beta   90.00
_cell.angle_gamma   90.00
#
_symmetry.space_group_name_H-M   'P 1'
#
loop_
_entity.id
_entity.type
_entity.pdbx_description
1 polymer ?
#
loop_
_entity_poly.entity_id
_entity_poly.type
_entity_poly.pdbx_seq_one_letter_code
_entity_poly.pdbx_strand_id
1 'polypeptide(L)'
;MTIDRRDDDKPKTTRHAKRPPTASEQLEELLGYPWPFPGRPPKHDLSTWTVTDDWPDPVPVTEAEIEVFERWFGDLFDELFGSGS
;
A
#
# COMPACT_ATOMS: atom_id res chain seq x y z
N MET A 1 -56.52 24.47 31.17
CA MET A 1 -55.58 24.06 32.24
C MET A 1 -54.29 23.60 31.57
N THR A 2 -53.24 24.39 31.70
CA THR A 2 -51.84 24.01 31.44
C THR A 2 -51.44 22.91 32.41
N ILE A 3 -50.82 21.82 31.94
CA ILE A 3 -49.86 21.01 32.71
C ILE A 3 -48.86 20.43 31.70
N ASP A 4 -47.79 21.20 31.56
CA ASP A 4 -46.40 20.78 31.54
C ASP A 4 -46.17 19.33 32.00
N ARG A 5 -45.65 18.47 31.12
CA ARG A 5 -44.95 17.24 31.52
C ARG A 5 -43.81 16.93 30.55
N ARG A 6 -42.65 17.43 30.95
CA ARG A 6 -41.30 16.83 30.89
C ARG A 6 -40.78 16.42 29.51
N ASP A 7 -39.74 17.15 29.15
CA ASP A 7 -38.58 16.70 28.39
C ASP A 7 -38.17 15.27 28.79
N ASP A 8 -38.43 14.33 27.89
CA ASP A 8 -37.59 13.14 27.76
C ASP A 8 -36.60 13.40 26.61
N ASP A 9 -35.77 14.44 26.78
CA ASP A 9 -34.52 14.57 26.03
C ASP A 9 -33.55 13.51 26.56
N LYS A 10 -33.81 12.26 26.16
CA LYS A 10 -32.84 11.19 26.33
C LYS A 10 -31.76 11.44 25.28
N PRO A 11 -30.52 11.80 25.66
CA PRO A 11 -29.47 11.92 24.69
C PRO A 11 -29.31 10.54 24.04
N LYS A 12 -29.68 10.44 22.76
CA LYS A 12 -29.24 9.34 21.91
C LYS A 12 -27.74 9.50 21.77
N THR A 13 -27.00 9.03 22.77
CA THR A 13 -25.57 8.84 22.64
C THR A 13 -25.43 7.69 21.64
N THR A 14 -25.45 8.02 20.35
CA THR A 14 -24.85 7.16 19.35
C THR A 14 -23.37 7.14 19.69
N ARG A 15 -23.00 6.19 20.56
CA ARG A 15 -21.63 5.72 20.67
C ARG A 15 -21.34 5.07 19.32
N HIS A 16 -21.08 5.90 18.31
CA HIS A 16 -20.29 5.51 17.16
C HIS A 16 -18.93 5.17 17.74
N ALA A 17 -18.80 3.94 18.25
CA ALA A 17 -17.49 3.34 18.45
C ALA A 17 -16.80 3.52 17.10
N LYS A 18 -15.78 4.39 17.08
CA LYS A 18 -15.07 4.71 15.85
C LYS A 18 -14.55 3.39 15.31
N ARG A 19 -15.14 2.95 14.21
CA ARG A 19 -14.63 1.80 13.48
C ARG A 19 -13.18 2.11 13.10
N PRO A 20 -12.28 1.10 13.08
CA PRO A 20 -10.94 1.31 12.57
C PRO A 20 -11.05 1.88 11.15
N PRO A 21 -10.15 2.83 10.78
CA PRO A 21 -10.19 3.44 9.47
C PRO A 21 -9.96 2.37 8.41
N THR A 22 -10.79 2.42 7.38
CA THR A 22 -10.65 1.59 6.18
C THR A 22 -9.33 1.91 5.48
N ALA A 23 -8.85 0.98 4.65
CA ALA A 23 -7.65 1.21 3.85
C ALA A 23 -7.77 2.46 2.96
N SER A 24 -8.97 2.75 2.45
CA SER A 24 -9.23 3.96 1.65
C SER A 24 -9.07 5.24 2.46
N GLU A 25 -9.59 5.28 3.69
CA GLU A 25 -9.48 6.45 4.58
C GLU A 25 -8.02 6.69 4.99
N GLN A 26 -7.26 5.63 5.27
CA GLN A 26 -5.83 5.74 5.57
C GLN A 26 -5.03 6.25 4.37
N LEU A 27 -5.39 5.83 3.16
CA LEU A 27 -4.73 6.26 1.94
C LEU A 27 -5.04 7.73 1.61
N GLU A 28 -6.29 8.16 1.81
CA GLU A 28 -6.68 9.57 1.66
C GLU A 28 -5.91 10.49 2.63
N GLU A 29 -5.71 10.05 3.87
CA GLU A 29 -4.89 10.78 4.87
C GLU A 29 -3.44 10.95 4.42
N LEU A 30 -2.83 9.90 3.86
CA LEU A 30 -1.44 9.94 3.37
C LEU A 30 -1.27 10.81 2.12
N LEU A 31 -2.24 10.74 1.21
CA LEU A 31 -2.16 11.41 -0.09
C LEU A 31 -2.58 12.88 -0.02
N GLY A 32 -3.45 13.26 0.93
CA GLY A 32 -3.99 14.61 1.05
C GLY A 32 -5.08 14.93 0.01
N TYR A 33 -5.61 13.91 -0.67
CA TYR A 33 -6.70 14.02 -1.64
C TYR A 33 -7.58 12.76 -1.62
N PRO A 34 -8.86 12.86 -2.02
CA PRO A 34 -9.84 11.79 -1.82
C PRO A 34 -9.53 10.51 -2.61
N TRP A 35 -9.70 9.35 -1.96
CA TRP A 35 -9.55 8.01 -2.54
C TRP A 35 -10.76 7.11 -2.20
N PRO A 36 -11.29 6.32 -3.16
CA PRO A 36 -10.84 6.18 -4.54
C PRO A 36 -11.21 7.41 -5.38
N PHE A 37 -10.41 7.68 -6.40
CA PHE A 37 -10.67 8.80 -7.32
C PHE A 37 -12.09 8.69 -7.90
N PRO A 38 -12.85 9.81 -7.95
CA PRO A 38 -14.17 9.80 -8.52
C PRO A 38 -14.11 9.38 -10.00
N GLY A 39 -14.96 8.44 -10.39
CA GLY A 39 -15.06 7.94 -11.76
C GLY A 39 -14.51 6.53 -11.94
N ARG A 40 -14.44 6.09 -13.19
CA ARG A 40 -13.83 4.81 -13.54
C ARG A 40 -12.30 4.98 -13.50
N PRO A 41 -11.55 4.10 -12.82
CA PRO A 41 -10.10 4.09 -12.94
C PRO A 41 -9.69 4.09 -14.41
N PRO A 42 -8.64 4.85 -14.79
CA PRO A 42 -8.14 4.83 -16.15
C PRO A 42 -7.93 3.39 -16.61
N LYS A 43 -8.43 3.04 -17.80
CA LYS A 43 -8.12 1.75 -18.40
C LYS A 43 -6.65 1.82 -18.81
N HIS A 44 -5.79 1.14 -18.08
CA HIS A 44 -4.37 1.08 -18.39
C HIS A 44 -4.20 0.19 -19.63
N ASP A 45 -3.72 0.77 -20.72
CA ASP A 45 -3.33 0.01 -21.90
C ASP A 45 -1.88 -0.43 -21.72
N LEU A 46 -1.67 -1.72 -21.48
CA LEU A 46 -0.34 -2.28 -21.28
C LEU A 46 0.58 -2.09 -22.50
N SER A 47 0.01 -1.90 -23.70
CA SER A 47 0.81 -1.61 -24.90
C SER A 47 1.46 -0.21 -24.86
N THR A 48 0.98 0.68 -23.98
CA THR A 48 1.54 2.02 -23.76
C THR A 48 2.56 2.06 -22.62
N TRP A 49 2.70 0.98 -21.84
CA TRP A 49 3.72 0.89 -20.82
C TRP A 49 5.10 0.75 -21.45
N THR A 50 5.95 1.73 -21.18
CA THR A 50 7.35 1.70 -21.58
C THR A 50 8.15 1.29 -20.34
N VAL A 51 8.85 0.15 -20.42
CA VAL A 51 9.85 -0.22 -19.42
C VAL A 51 11.14 0.48 -19.83
N THR A 52 11.47 1.57 -19.13
CA THR A 52 12.76 2.25 -19.27
C THR A 52 13.71 1.74 -18.20
N ASP A 53 14.88 1.26 -18.62
CA ASP A 53 15.98 1.00 -17.71
C ASP A 53 16.74 2.31 -17.51
N ASP A 54 16.25 3.15 -16.60
CA ASP A 54 16.82 4.46 -16.28
C ASP A 54 17.97 4.37 -15.27
N TRP A 55 18.64 3.22 -15.18
CA TRP A 55 19.75 3.06 -14.27
C TRP A 55 20.93 3.93 -14.73
N PRO A 56 21.59 4.66 -13.80
CA PRO A 56 22.79 5.42 -14.10
C PRO A 56 23.96 4.48 -14.44
N ASP A 57 25.17 5.03 -14.58
CA ASP A 57 26.42 4.25 -14.65
C ASP A 57 26.38 3.05 -13.68
N PRO A 58 27.00 1.91 -14.04
CA PRO A 58 26.88 0.66 -13.30
C PRO A 58 26.88 0.87 -11.79
N VAL A 59 25.76 0.53 -11.15
CA VAL A 59 25.57 0.77 -9.72
C VAL A 59 26.65 -0.03 -8.98
N PRO A 60 27.56 0.63 -8.25
CA PRO A 60 28.63 -0.08 -7.56
C PRO A 60 28.02 -0.94 -6.44
N VAL A 61 28.39 -2.21 -6.43
CA VAL A 61 28.01 -3.17 -5.38
C VAL A 61 29.30 -3.57 -4.66
N THR A 62 29.25 -3.63 -3.33
CA THR A 62 30.37 -4.03 -2.50
C THR A 62 30.43 -5.54 -2.30
N GLU A 63 31.60 -6.08 -1.97
CA GLU A 63 31.78 -7.50 -1.67
C GLU A 63 30.91 -7.95 -0.49
N ALA A 64 30.74 -7.10 0.52
CA ALA A 64 29.87 -7.39 1.66
C ALA A 64 28.39 -7.52 1.25
N GLU A 65 27.94 -6.73 0.27
CA GLU A 65 26.58 -6.87 -0.27
C GLU A 65 26.45 -8.15 -1.10
N ILE A 66 27.46 -8.49 -1.91
CA ILE A 66 27.50 -9.75 -2.67
C ILE A 66 27.38 -10.95 -1.72
N GLU A 67 28.13 -10.97 -0.62
CA GLU A 67 28.06 -12.03 0.39
C GLU A 67 26.66 -12.18 0.99
N VAL A 68 25.94 -11.08 1.22
CA VAL A 68 24.56 -11.11 1.70
C VAL A 68 23.65 -11.73 0.64
N PHE A 69 23.78 -11.36 -0.63
CA PHE A 69 23.00 -11.95 -1.71
C PHE A 69 23.27 -13.46 -1.85
N GLU A 70 24.54 -13.87 -1.87
CA GLU A 70 24.93 -15.29 -1.99
C GLU A 70 24.45 -16.13 -0.79
N ARG A 71 24.37 -15.55 0.41
CA ARG A 71 23.87 -16.28 1.59
C ARG A 71 22.39 -16.65 1.52
N TRP A 72 21.59 -15.92 0.73
CA TRP A 72 20.16 -16.17 0.56
C TRP A 72 19.81 -16.88 -0.75
N PHE A 73 20.64 -16.73 -1.79
CA PHE A 73 20.37 -17.24 -3.13
C PHE A 73 21.43 -18.22 -3.66
N GLY A 74 22.47 -18.52 -2.90
CA GLY A 74 23.59 -19.34 -3.35
C GLY A 74 23.16 -20.75 -3.76
N ASP A 75 22.27 -21.38 -3.00
CA ASP A 75 21.71 -22.69 -3.33
C ASP A 75 20.88 -22.67 -4.63
N LEU A 76 20.08 -21.61 -4.84
CA LEU A 76 19.35 -21.39 -6.08
C LEU A 76 20.28 -21.20 -7.27
N PHE A 77 21.38 -20.48 -7.10
CA PHE A 77 22.38 -20.29 -8.17
C PHE A 77 23.14 -21.56 -8.47
N ASP A 78 23.50 -22.35 -7.46
CA ASP A 78 24.12 -23.65 -7.63
C ASP A 78 23.17 -24.63 -8.36
N GLU A 79 21.87 -24.57 -8.11
CA GLU A 79 20.88 -25.34 -8.86
C GLU A 79 20.76 -24.87 -10.32
N LEU A 80 20.68 -23.56 -10.53
CA LEU A 80 20.46 -22.96 -11.86
C LEU A 80 21.69 -23.06 -12.77
N PHE A 81 22.90 -23.00 -12.20
CA PHE A 81 24.17 -22.87 -12.93
C PHE A 81 25.18 -23.98 -12.63
N GLY A 82 24.97 -24.81 -11.60
CA GLY A 82 25.93 -25.85 -11.18
C GLY A 82 25.90 -27.14 -11.98
N SER A 83 24.97 -27.31 -12.94
CA SER A 83 24.95 -28.48 -13.83
C SER A 83 25.76 -28.23 -15.10
N GLY A 84 27.10 -28.25 -14.98
CA GLY A 84 28.01 -28.00 -16.11
C GLY A 84 29.46 -28.42 -15.95
N SER A 85 29.82 -29.28 -14.98
CA SER A 85 31.15 -29.89 -14.87
C SER A 85 31.10 -31.40 -14.78
#